data_AF-A0AAX0YXC9-F1
#
_entry.id   AF-A0AAX0YXC9-F1
#
_cell.length_a   1.000
_cell.length_b   1.000
_cell.length_c   1.000
_cell.angle_alpha   90.00
_cell.angle_beta   90.00
_cell.angle_gamma   90.00
#
_symmetry.space_group_name_H-M   'P 1'
#
loop_
_entity.id
_entity.type
_entity.pdbx_description
1 polymer ?
#
loop_
_entity_poly.entity_id
_entity_poly.type
_entity_poly.pdbx_seq_one_letter_code
_entity_poly.pdbx_strand_id
1 'polypeptide(L)'
;MLNRIYFHLELRKILYQGKQNISPDIAREMFSKLNTGYYTSQEEEFIMKLFVKKSFLNKRNGEYEFIKQSKPYNPNVISTNIRLLFLSIAAGLVLYGLFGLYHGEIYLPSKRGSVIFIGDSIYALFGSFLVLAIACIIIVADHYDKRNNEHLYDLALKGLGYVSLVFFIAAWIWNLAN
;
A
#
# COMPACT_ATOMS: atom_id res chain seq x y z
N MET A 1 -9.11 -11.52 -27.60
CA MET A 1 -8.58 -10.14 -27.56
C MET A 1 -8.33 -9.77 -26.10
N LEU A 2 -7.07 -9.70 -25.65
CA LEU A 2 -6.78 -9.25 -24.29
C LEU A 2 -7.11 -7.76 -24.14
N ASN A 3 -8.00 -7.44 -23.21
CA ASN A 3 -8.29 -6.07 -22.81
C ASN A 3 -6.99 -5.44 -22.23
N ARG A 4 -6.63 -4.24 -22.69
CA ARG A 4 -5.38 -3.53 -22.37
C ARG A 4 -5.18 -3.34 -20.85
N ILE A 5 -6.27 -3.22 -20.11
CA ILE A 5 -6.26 -3.10 -18.64
C ILE A 5 -5.95 -4.45 -17.98
N TYR A 6 -6.59 -5.53 -18.44
CA TYR A 6 -6.33 -6.89 -17.97
C TYR A 6 -4.87 -7.29 -18.22
N PHE A 7 -4.37 -6.95 -19.41
CA PHE A 7 -2.97 -7.09 -19.79
C PHE A 7 -2.02 -6.41 -18.80
N HIS A 8 -2.26 -5.14 -18.46
CA HIS A 8 -1.40 -4.41 -17.51
C HIS A 8 -1.43 -4.96 -16.09
N LEU A 9 -2.57 -5.51 -15.64
CA LEU A 9 -2.71 -6.11 -14.31
C LEU A 9 -2.00 -7.46 -14.21
N GLU A 10 -2.12 -8.31 -15.23
CA GLU A 10 -1.38 -9.57 -15.38
C GLU A 10 0.14 -9.34 -15.40
N LEU A 11 0.58 -8.35 -16.19
CA LEU A 11 1.99 -7.96 -16.32
C LEU A 11 2.59 -7.52 -14.98
N ARG A 12 1.82 -6.80 -14.15
CA ARG A 12 2.20 -6.46 -12.77
C ARG A 12 2.29 -7.71 -11.88
N LYS A 13 1.30 -8.61 -11.87
CA LYS A 13 1.34 -9.83 -11.04
C LYS A 13 2.59 -10.66 -11.31
N ILE A 14 2.94 -10.81 -12.59
CA ILE A 14 4.10 -11.53 -13.06
C ILE A 14 5.42 -10.86 -12.64
N LEU A 15 5.51 -9.53 -12.71
CA LEU A 15 6.67 -8.74 -12.25
C LEU A 15 6.99 -8.97 -10.77
N TYR A 16 5.97 -9.22 -9.94
CA TYR A 16 6.11 -9.39 -8.49
C TYR A 16 6.29 -10.84 -8.05
N GLN A 17 6.18 -11.84 -8.94
CA GLN A 17 6.18 -13.27 -8.59
C GLN A 17 7.56 -13.94 -8.46
N GLY A 18 8.66 -13.20 -8.54
CA GLY A 18 9.99 -13.76 -8.23
C GLY A 18 10.58 -14.67 -9.31
N LYS A 19 11.89 -14.89 -9.19
CA LYS A 19 12.84 -15.26 -10.25
C LYS A 19 12.63 -16.67 -10.82
N GLN A 20 12.39 -16.76 -12.12
CA GLN A 20 12.90 -17.89 -12.92
C GLN A 20 14.03 -17.39 -13.83
N ASN A 21 15.20 -18.04 -13.72
CA ASN A 21 16.38 -17.74 -14.56
C ASN A 21 16.14 -18.31 -15.96
N ILE A 22 15.53 -17.51 -16.83
CA ILE A 22 15.39 -17.85 -18.25
C ILE A 22 16.76 -17.70 -18.91
N SER A 23 17.35 -18.82 -19.36
CA SER A 23 18.61 -18.89 -20.11
C SER A 23 18.48 -18.21 -21.49
N PRO A 24 19.54 -17.55 -22.03
CA PRO A 24 19.52 -16.93 -23.35
C PRO A 24 19.09 -17.87 -24.50
N ASP A 25 19.41 -19.16 -24.40
CA ASP A 25 19.09 -20.15 -25.42
C ASP A 25 17.58 -20.45 -25.48
N ILE A 26 16.96 -20.54 -24.31
CA ILE A 26 15.51 -20.72 -24.15
C ILE A 26 14.76 -19.53 -24.76
N ALA A 27 15.28 -18.31 -24.58
CA ALA A 27 14.70 -17.12 -25.20
C ALA A 27 14.77 -17.17 -26.74
N ARG A 28 15.89 -17.60 -27.32
CA ARG A 28 16.08 -17.69 -28.78
C ARG A 28 15.14 -18.68 -29.45
N GLU A 29 14.95 -19.86 -28.86
CA GLU A 29 14.05 -20.89 -29.39
C GLU A 29 12.58 -20.41 -29.41
N MET A 30 12.18 -19.58 -28.46
CA MET A 30 10.82 -19.03 -28.44
C MET A 30 10.62 -17.86 -29.41
N PHE A 31 11.64 -17.03 -29.62
CA PHE A 31 11.56 -15.96 -30.63
C PHE A 31 11.39 -16.51 -32.05
N SER A 32 11.88 -17.72 -32.35
CA SER A 32 11.63 -18.36 -33.65
C SER A 32 10.18 -18.86 -33.78
N LYS A 33 9.60 -19.39 -32.70
CA LYS A 33 8.18 -19.80 -32.63
C LYS A 33 7.22 -18.60 -32.71
N LEU A 34 7.66 -17.40 -32.30
CA LEU A 34 6.85 -16.18 -32.38
C LEU A 34 6.42 -15.81 -33.82
N ASN A 35 7.13 -16.30 -34.82
CA ASN A 35 6.81 -16.06 -36.23
C ASN A 35 5.69 -16.96 -36.77
N THR A 36 5.21 -17.93 -35.97
CA THR A 36 4.25 -18.97 -36.41
C THR A 36 2.81 -18.75 -35.93
N GLY A 37 2.57 -17.81 -35.02
CA GLY A 37 1.23 -17.27 -34.71
C GLY A 37 0.29 -18.16 -33.88
N TYR A 38 0.73 -19.32 -33.39
CA TYR A 38 -0.05 -20.18 -32.50
C TYR A 38 0.68 -20.34 -31.17
N TYR A 39 0.02 -19.97 -30.06
CA TYR A 39 0.56 -20.12 -28.70
C TYR A 39 -0.46 -20.83 -27.81
N THR A 40 0.03 -21.74 -26.97
CA THR A 40 -0.76 -22.28 -25.85
C THR A 40 -0.79 -21.28 -24.68
N SER A 41 -1.78 -21.37 -23.79
CA SER A 41 -1.96 -20.40 -22.68
C SER A 41 -0.75 -20.29 -21.74
N GLN A 42 0.03 -21.36 -21.60
CA GLN A 42 1.28 -21.35 -20.83
C GLN A 42 2.41 -20.59 -21.57
N GLU A 43 2.44 -20.69 -22.91
CA GLU A 43 3.40 -19.97 -23.76
C GLU A 43 3.08 -18.47 -23.83
N GLU A 44 1.80 -18.07 -23.81
CA GLU A 44 1.40 -16.67 -23.71
C GLU A 44 1.84 -16.02 -22.38
N GLU A 45 1.62 -16.70 -21.25
CA GLU A 45 2.07 -16.22 -19.92
C GLU A 45 3.60 -16.08 -19.86
N PHE A 46 4.32 -16.98 -20.53
CA PHE A 46 5.77 -16.96 -20.59
C PHE A 46 6.31 -15.91 -21.58
N ILE A 47 5.68 -15.71 -22.73
CA ILE A 47 5.99 -14.64 -23.69
C ILE A 47 5.75 -13.28 -23.02
N MET A 48 4.68 -13.15 -22.24
CA MET A 48 4.42 -11.98 -21.41
C MET A 48 5.54 -11.74 -20.40
N LYS A 49 5.98 -12.76 -19.65
CA LYS A 49 7.18 -12.72 -18.78
C LYS A 49 8.41 -12.24 -19.55
N LEU A 50 8.61 -12.70 -20.79
CA LEU A 50 9.72 -12.34 -21.66
C LEU A 50 9.63 -10.89 -22.16
N PHE A 51 8.46 -10.38 -22.54
CA PHE A 51 8.25 -9.00 -22.96
C PHE A 51 8.41 -8.00 -21.80
N VAL A 52 7.94 -8.37 -20.61
CA VAL A 52 8.24 -7.66 -19.37
C VAL A 52 9.75 -7.57 -19.20
N LYS A 53 10.47 -8.69 -19.35
CA LYS A 53 11.94 -8.75 -19.23
C LYS A 53 12.64 -7.96 -20.34
N LYS A 54 12.08 -7.93 -21.55
CA LYS A 54 12.57 -7.17 -22.72
C LYS A 54 12.55 -5.66 -22.47
N SER A 55 11.63 -5.16 -21.65
CA SER A 55 11.63 -3.75 -21.19
C SER A 55 12.86 -3.40 -20.31
N PHE A 56 13.60 -4.39 -19.81
CA PHE A 56 14.85 -4.23 -19.06
C PHE A 56 16.11 -4.51 -19.89
N LEU A 57 15.99 -4.81 -21.18
CA LEU A 57 17.12 -5.06 -22.06
C LEU A 57 17.55 -3.74 -22.71
N ASN A 58 18.68 -3.19 -22.29
CA ASN A 58 19.26 -2.05 -22.97
C ASN A 58 20.09 -2.56 -24.15
N LYS A 59 19.83 -2.05 -25.35
CA LYS A 59 20.54 -2.45 -26.56
C LYS A 59 21.91 -1.78 -26.58
N ARG A 60 22.92 -2.39 -25.96
CA ARG A 60 24.33 -2.08 -26.24
C ARG A 60 24.92 -3.22 -27.08
N ASN A 61 25.49 -2.88 -28.22
CA ASN A 61 26.27 -3.77 -29.09
C ASN A 61 25.56 -5.03 -29.64
N GLY A 62 24.23 -5.09 -29.64
CA GLY A 62 23.49 -6.23 -30.20
C GLY A 62 23.33 -7.41 -29.25
N GLU A 63 23.81 -7.28 -28.01
CA GLU A 63 23.62 -8.26 -26.94
C GLU A 63 22.56 -7.80 -25.95
N TYR A 64 21.75 -8.75 -25.49
CA TYR A 64 20.69 -8.52 -24.52
C TYR A 64 21.27 -8.64 -23.10
N GLU A 65 21.69 -7.52 -22.52
CA GLU A 65 22.10 -7.50 -21.11
C GLU A 65 20.90 -7.23 -20.19
N PHE A 66 20.72 -8.08 -19.16
CA PHE A 66 19.73 -7.85 -18.11
C PHE A 66 20.14 -6.64 -17.28
N ILE A 67 19.57 -5.46 -17.57
CA ILE A 67 19.83 -4.29 -16.75
C ILE A 67 19.01 -4.36 -15.47
N LYS A 68 19.75 -4.19 -14.36
CA LYS A 68 19.32 -4.14 -12.96
C LYS A 68 18.94 -5.49 -12.37
N GLN A 69 19.88 -6.06 -11.63
CA GLN A 69 19.52 -6.80 -10.42
C GLN A 69 18.66 -5.85 -9.56
N SER A 70 17.36 -6.12 -9.47
CA SER A 70 16.55 -5.50 -8.44
C SER A 70 17.17 -5.90 -7.10
N LYS A 71 17.35 -4.92 -6.19
CA LYS A 71 17.83 -5.22 -4.85
C LYS A 71 16.95 -6.34 -4.28
N PRO A 72 17.53 -7.35 -3.60
CA PRO A 72 16.73 -8.37 -2.94
C PRO A 72 15.69 -7.67 -2.05
N TYR A 73 14.44 -8.14 -2.13
CA TYR A 73 13.35 -7.61 -1.31
C TYR A 73 13.78 -7.68 0.15
N ASN A 74 13.78 -6.54 0.83
CA ASN A 74 14.10 -6.44 2.25
C ASN A 74 12.84 -5.99 2.98
N PRO A 75 12.22 -6.84 3.82
CA PRO A 75 11.03 -6.48 4.57
C PRO A 75 11.21 -5.21 5.39
N ASN A 76 10.11 -4.51 5.65
CA ASN A 76 10.12 -3.31 6.45
C ASN A 76 10.42 -3.63 7.93
N VAL A 77 11.56 -3.15 8.42
CA VAL A 77 11.99 -3.37 9.81
C VAL A 77 11.79 -2.09 10.60
N ILE A 78 10.75 -2.09 11.45
CA ILE A 78 10.45 -1.01 12.38
C ILE A 78 11.01 -1.38 13.76
N SER A 79 11.66 -0.42 14.44
CA SER A 79 12.19 -0.65 15.78
C SER A 79 11.09 -0.95 16.81
N THR A 80 11.42 -1.72 17.84
CA THR A 80 10.46 -2.06 18.92
C THR A 80 9.86 -0.83 19.59
N ASN A 81 10.68 0.21 19.82
CA ASN A 81 10.23 1.44 20.47
C ASN A 81 9.17 2.17 19.64
N ILE A 82 9.35 2.23 18.32
CA ILE A 82 8.39 2.86 17.42
C ILE A 82 7.09 2.05 17.35
N ARG A 83 7.19 0.72 17.32
CA ARG A 83 6.01 -0.17 17.34
C ARG A 83 5.18 0.02 18.62
N LEU A 84 5.85 0.03 19.78
CA LEU A 84 5.20 0.28 21.06
C LEU A 84 4.59 1.69 21.13
N LEU A 85 5.26 2.70 20.57
CA LEU A 85 4.73 4.05 20.48
C LEU A 85 3.44 4.08 19.65
N PHE A 86 3.41 3.48 18.46
CA PHE A 86 2.19 3.45 17.63
C PHE A 86 1.04 2.68 18.29
N LEU A 87 1.32 1.57 18.97
CA LEU A 87 0.31 0.85 19.75
C LEU A 87 -0.21 1.69 20.92
N SER A 88 0.69 2.42 21.61
CA SER A 88 0.32 3.30 22.72
C SER A 88 -0.52 4.49 22.24
N ILE A 89 -0.19 5.06 21.08
CA ILE A 89 -0.98 6.13 20.44
C ILE A 89 -2.36 5.60 20.05
N ALA A 90 -2.43 4.43 19.42
CA ALA A 90 -3.70 3.80 19.04
C ALA A 90 -4.59 3.56 20.27
N ALA A 91 -4.04 2.97 21.33
CA ALA A 91 -4.75 2.76 22.58
C ALA A 91 -5.18 4.09 23.23
N GLY A 92 -4.28 5.08 23.25
CA GLY A 92 -4.57 6.42 23.77
C GLY A 92 -5.71 7.10 23.05
N LEU A 93 -5.74 7.06 21.71
CA LEU A 93 -6.82 7.64 20.90
C LEU A 93 -8.17 6.99 21.20
N VAL A 94 -8.22 5.67 21.29
CA VAL A 94 -9.44 4.92 21.58
C VAL A 94 -9.94 5.22 23.00
N LEU A 95 -9.05 5.12 24.00
CA LEU A 95 -9.41 5.37 25.40
C LEU A 95 -9.83 6.82 25.63
N TYR A 96 -9.10 7.77 25.05
CA TYR A 96 -9.42 9.20 25.16
C TYR A 96 -10.75 9.54 24.50
N GLY A 97 -11.00 8.98 23.32
CA GLY A 97 -12.27 9.14 22.62
C GLY A 97 -13.46 8.55 23.38
N LEU A 98 -13.30 7.34 23.93
CA LEU A 98 -14.32 6.71 24.78
C LEU A 98 -14.57 7.51 26.07
N PHE A 99 -13.51 8.02 26.68
CA PHE A 99 -13.60 8.87 27.86
C PHE A 99 -14.40 10.14 27.57
N GLY A 100 -14.14 10.82 26.44
CA GLY A 100 -14.89 12.01 26.07
C GLY A 100 -16.33 11.72 25.63
N LEU A 101 -16.60 10.58 25.00
CA LEU A 101 -17.97 10.12 24.75
C LEU A 101 -18.75 9.91 26.05
N TYR A 102 -18.12 9.35 27.09
CA TYR A 102 -18.75 9.13 28.39
C TYR A 102 -19.05 10.45 29.13
N HIS A 103 -18.18 11.46 29.01
CA HIS A 103 -18.37 12.77 29.64
C HIS A 103 -19.25 13.71 28.82
N GLY A 104 -19.51 13.39 27.55
CA GLY A 104 -20.29 14.24 26.65
C GLY A 104 -19.52 15.46 26.13
N GLU A 105 -18.19 15.48 26.28
CA GLU A 105 -17.30 16.48 25.70
C GLU A 105 -15.91 15.88 25.40
N ILE A 106 -15.32 16.27 24.28
CA ILE A 106 -13.92 15.98 23.96
C ILE A 106 -13.14 17.28 23.93
N TYR A 107 -12.15 17.39 24.81
CA TYR A 107 -11.20 18.50 24.82
C TYR A 107 -10.04 18.22 23.86
N LEU A 108 -9.71 19.15 22.98
CA LEU A 108 -8.51 19.06 22.14
C LEU A 108 -7.55 20.22 22.44
N PRO A 109 -6.43 19.95 23.14
CA PRO A 109 -5.44 20.99 23.41
C PRO A 109 -4.72 21.36 22.11
N SER A 110 -4.67 22.66 21.79
CA SER A 110 -3.88 23.19 20.69
C SER A 110 -2.95 24.29 21.19
N LYS A 111 -1.83 24.51 20.51
CA LYS A 111 -0.84 25.55 20.88
C LYS A 111 -1.42 26.96 20.84
N ARG A 112 -2.51 27.18 20.08
CA ARG A 112 -3.15 28.49 19.89
C ARG A 112 -4.50 28.62 20.60
N GLY A 113 -4.83 27.68 21.49
CA GLY A 113 -6.10 27.65 22.22
C GLY A 113 -6.59 26.22 22.40
N SER A 114 -7.70 26.06 23.11
CA SER A 114 -8.37 24.76 23.26
C SER A 114 -9.68 24.74 22.52
N VAL A 115 -9.98 23.61 21.89
CA VAL A 115 -11.26 23.38 21.21
C VAL A 115 -12.00 22.31 22.01
N ILE A 116 -13.23 22.61 22.39
CA ILE A 116 -14.11 21.67 23.05
C ILE A 116 -15.14 21.24 22.01
N PHE A 117 -15.28 19.93 21.83
CA PHE A 117 -16.29 19.33 20.98
C PHE A 117 -17.43 18.82 21.85
N ILE A 118 -18.64 19.28 21.56
CA ILE A 118 -19.84 18.98 22.35
C ILE A 118 -20.94 18.43 21.43
N GLY A 119 -21.85 17.63 21.99
CA GLY A 119 -23.00 17.08 21.28
C GLY A 119 -22.61 16.10 20.17
N ASP A 120 -23.31 16.15 19.03
CA ASP A 120 -23.14 15.15 17.97
C ASP A 120 -21.77 15.22 17.26
N SER A 121 -21.07 16.34 17.37
CA SER A 121 -19.71 16.51 16.80
C SER A 121 -18.70 15.52 17.40
N ILE A 122 -18.95 15.04 18.61
CA ILE A 122 -18.11 14.07 19.34
C ILE A 122 -18.06 12.73 18.60
N TYR A 123 -19.18 12.27 18.03
CA TYR A 123 -19.20 10.99 17.32
C TYR A 123 -18.34 11.03 16.06
N ALA A 124 -18.39 12.15 15.33
CA ALA A 124 -17.55 12.35 14.15
C ALA A 124 -16.06 12.44 14.52
N LEU A 125 -15.72 13.14 15.62
CA LEU A 125 -14.36 13.22 16.12
C LEU A 125 -13.84 11.86 16.60
N PHE A 126 -14.67 11.10 17.31
CA PHE A 126 -14.34 9.74 17.73
C PHE A 126 -14.12 8.81 16.53
N GLY A 127 -14.94 8.94 15.49
CA GLY A 127 -14.72 8.24 14.22
C GLY A 127 -13.34 8.53 13.62
N SER A 128 -12.90 9.78 13.65
CA SER A 128 -11.54 10.15 13.22
C SER A 128 -10.45 9.45 14.04
N PHE A 129 -10.61 9.39 15.37
CA PHE A 129 -9.67 8.70 16.27
C PHE A 129 -9.59 7.20 16.01
N LEU A 130 -10.73 6.54 15.79
CA LEU A 130 -10.77 5.11 15.45
C LEU A 130 -10.03 4.82 14.14
N VAL A 131 -10.29 5.60 13.09
CA VAL A 131 -9.63 5.42 11.79
C VAL A 131 -8.12 5.62 11.92
N LEU A 132 -7.68 6.62 12.68
CA LEU A 132 -6.27 6.87 12.93
C LEU A 132 -5.61 5.76 13.78
N ALA A 133 -6.32 5.23 14.77
CA ALA A 133 -5.86 4.08 15.56
C ALA A 133 -5.68 2.83 14.68
N ILE A 134 -6.61 2.56 13.76
CA ILE A 134 -6.50 1.47 12.78
C ILE A 134 -5.26 1.66 11.89
N ALA A 135 -5.00 2.89 11.41
CA ALA A 135 -3.81 3.18 10.62
C ALA A 135 -2.51 2.88 11.41
N CYS A 136 -2.46 3.24 12.69
CA CYS A 136 -1.32 2.93 13.56
C CYS A 136 -1.12 1.41 13.73
N ILE A 137 -2.20 0.65 13.88
CA ILE A 137 -2.14 -0.82 13.98
C ILE A 137 -1.64 -1.43 12.66
N ILE A 138 -2.07 -0.89 11.51
CA ILE A 138 -1.62 -1.35 10.19
C ILE A 138 -0.12 -1.15 9.99
N ILE A 139 0.46 -0.04 10.46
CA ILE A 139 1.92 0.18 10.43
C ILE A 139 2.65 -0.91 11.21
N VAL A 140 2.11 -1.31 12.37
CA VAL A 140 2.70 -2.37 13.18
C VAL A 140 2.50 -3.74 12.53
N ALA A 141 1.36 -3.97 11.87
CA ALA A 141 1.08 -5.20 11.13
C ALA A 141 1.98 -5.39 9.90
N ASP A 142 2.26 -4.32 9.15
CA ASP A 142 3.18 -4.31 7.99
C ASP A 142 4.56 -4.86 8.39
N HIS A 143 5.07 -4.49 9.57
CA HIS A 143 6.34 -5.00 10.07
C HIS A 143 6.36 -6.53 10.28
N TYR A 144 5.23 -7.14 10.64
CA TYR A 144 5.14 -8.60 10.78
C TYR A 144 4.89 -9.30 9.43
N ASP A 145 4.46 -8.56 8.41
CA ASP A 145 4.30 -9.09 7.06
C ASP A 145 5.66 -9.15 6.35
N LYS A 146 6.01 -10.34 5.84
CA LYS A 146 7.24 -10.60 5.09
C LYS A 146 7.00 -10.68 3.59
N ARG A 147 5.77 -10.47 3.13
CA ARG A 147 5.39 -10.51 1.71
C ARG A 147 5.79 -9.19 1.04
N ASN A 148 6.06 -9.24 -0.27
CA ASN A 148 6.34 -8.03 -1.06
C ASN A 148 5.04 -7.28 -1.41
N ASN A 149 4.38 -6.72 -0.40
CA ASN A 149 3.10 -6.01 -0.52
C ASN A 149 3.09 -4.62 0.14
N GLU A 150 4.28 -4.03 0.37
CA GLU A 150 4.46 -2.71 0.99
C GLU A 150 3.62 -1.61 0.32
N HIS A 151 3.46 -1.68 -1.01
CA HIS A 151 2.62 -0.74 -1.75
C HIS A 151 1.14 -0.79 -1.30
N LEU A 152 0.60 -1.96 -0.95
CA LEU A 152 -0.78 -2.09 -0.48
C LEU A 152 -0.93 -1.43 0.89
N TYR A 153 0.05 -1.59 1.77
CA TYR A 153 0.08 -0.93 3.08
C TYR A 153 0.20 0.58 2.95
N ASP A 154 1.11 1.09 2.11
CA ASP A 154 1.24 2.54 1.87
C ASP A 154 -0.05 3.16 1.30
N LEU A 155 -0.71 2.46 0.36
CA LEU A 155 -1.99 2.90 -0.18
C LEU A 155 -3.09 2.89 0.89
N ALA A 156 -3.17 1.85 1.71
CA ALA A 156 -4.14 1.75 2.79
C ALA A 156 -3.95 2.86 3.83
N LEU A 157 -2.70 3.14 4.22
CA LEU A 157 -2.36 4.19 5.19
C LEU A 157 -2.74 5.59 4.67
N LYS A 158 -2.47 5.88 3.40
CA LYS A 158 -2.91 7.14 2.76
C LYS A 158 -4.43 7.24 2.74
N GLY A 159 -5.11 6.17 2.34
CA GLY A 159 -6.58 6.11 2.32
C GLY A 159 -7.19 6.36 3.70
N LEU A 160 -6.71 5.67 4.73
CA LEU A 160 -7.15 5.85 6.11
C LEU A 160 -6.83 7.25 6.64
N GLY A 161 -5.68 7.82 6.29
CA GLY A 161 -5.34 9.20 6.60
C GLY A 161 -6.35 10.20 6.04
N TYR A 162 -6.75 10.04 4.76
CA TYR A 162 -7.78 10.89 4.16
C TYR A 162 -9.15 10.70 4.83
N VAL A 163 -9.54 9.46 5.12
CA VAL A 163 -10.81 9.18 5.82
C VAL A 163 -10.82 9.82 7.21
N SER A 164 -9.74 9.66 7.98
CA SER A 164 -9.59 10.27 9.30
C SER A 164 -9.69 11.80 9.24
N LEU A 165 -9.06 12.42 8.23
CA LEU A 165 -9.13 13.86 8.00
C LEU A 165 -10.55 14.33 7.64
N VAL A 166 -11.28 13.58 6.81
CA VAL A 166 -12.68 13.90 6.47
C VAL A 166 -13.56 13.88 7.71
N PHE A 167 -13.44 12.84 8.56
CA PHE A 167 -14.16 12.79 9.83
C PHE A 167 -13.81 13.96 10.75
N PHE A 168 -12.52 14.32 10.83
CA PHE A 168 -12.07 15.44 11.65
C PHE A 168 -12.64 16.78 11.18
N ILE A 169 -12.59 17.05 9.87
CA ILE A 169 -13.15 18.28 9.28
C ILE A 169 -14.67 18.30 9.47
N ALA A 170 -15.36 17.18 9.27
CA ALA A 170 -16.79 17.08 9.50
C ALA A 170 -17.15 17.40 10.97
N ALA A 171 -16.41 16.84 11.93
CA ALA A 171 -16.57 17.15 13.35
C ALA A 171 -16.37 18.64 13.64
N TRP A 172 -15.35 19.24 13.03
CA TRP A 172 -15.05 20.66 13.19
C TRP A 172 -16.16 21.56 12.65
N ILE A 173 -16.63 21.30 11.43
CA ILE A 173 -17.72 22.07 10.81
C ILE A 173 -18.99 21.94 11.65
N TRP A 174 -19.31 20.74 12.12
CA TRP A 174 -20.47 20.51 12.97
C TRP A 174 -20.38 21.28 14.29
N ASN A 175 -19.20 21.28 14.92
CA ASN A 175 -18.97 22.00 16.16
C ASN A 175 -19.01 23.53 16.00
N LEU A 176 -18.77 24.06 14.81
CA LEU A 176 -18.93 25.49 14.51
C LEU A 176 -20.37 25.87 14.17
N ALA A 177 -21.18 24.92 13.72
CA ALA A 177 -22.58 25.15 13.33
C ALA A 177 -23.55 25.11 14.51
N ASN A 178 -23.13 24.51 15.63
CA ASN A 178 -23.83 24.47 16.91
C ASN A 178 -23.30 25.55 17.86
#